data_AF-A0A7J6B7Z9-F1
#
_entry.id   AF-A0A7J6B7Z9-F1
#
_cell.length_a   1.000
_cell.length_b   1.000
_cell.length_c   1.000
_cell.angle_alpha   90.00
_cell.angle_beta   90.00
_cell.angle_gamma   90.00
#
_symmetry.space_group_name_H-M   'P 1'
#
loop_
_entity.id
_entity.type
_entity.pdbx_description
1 polymer ?
#
loop_
_entity_poly.entity_id
_entity_poly.type
_entity_poly.pdbx_seq_one_letter_code
_entity_poly.pdbx_strand_id
1 'polypeptide(L)'
;MVVIAVLYVDGRAAIRMADYTTLETLLEMGFDRNRAEKAVAHTGNQGIERAMDWLMEHENDPDIDEQYVPPAGNVLSSTEQQSSSQPDPESAEFAEELAELEDPKQAMTEEEKKEQIKRLEELMRVKQEERRERERQEEVEREKQRRKQGQELQQVRQKLQDDEMKQLAEQRRREKMEDRLAKQRVKEKIARDREERARKFGGGSSSTALTSPSSEATPQSPPENQGPPPAKKDYDECRIQVRLMDGSALMAVFKAQEPLAAVRVYVQMNSSEGEDFTLLSPYPRRVYTDLDMEKPLRELGLVPSAVLVVAKK
;
A
#
# COMPACT_ATOMS: atom_id res chain seq x y z
N MET A 1 24.78 -38.15 -5.02
CA MET A 1 23.44 -38.60 -5.45
C MET A 1 22.56 -38.56 -4.22
N VAL A 2 21.45 -37.79 -4.23
CA VAL A 2 20.61 -37.46 -3.04
C VAL A 2 21.44 -36.64 -1.98
N VAL A 3 20.92 -35.70 -1.19
CA VAL A 3 19.53 -35.37 -0.79
C VAL A 3 19.21 -33.88 -1.02
N ILE A 4 17.93 -33.58 -1.27
CA ILE A 4 17.35 -32.22 -1.36
C ILE A 4 16.50 -31.96 -0.10
N ALA A 5 16.78 -30.88 0.63
CA ALA A 5 15.85 -30.21 1.56
C ALA A 5 16.32 -28.75 1.73
N VAL A 6 15.62 -27.68 1.32
CA VAL A 6 14.22 -27.23 1.55
C VAL A 6 14.09 -26.36 2.82
N LEU A 7 14.08 -25.05 2.57
CA LEU A 7 13.36 -23.97 3.27
C LEU A 7 13.84 -23.42 4.65
N TYR A 8 14.36 -22.19 4.57
CA TYR A 8 13.71 -20.96 5.07
C TYR A 8 13.68 -20.67 6.59
N VAL A 9 14.51 -19.71 7.01
CA VAL A 9 14.18 -18.76 8.10
C VAL A 9 14.55 -17.35 7.63
N ASP A 10 13.55 -16.63 7.11
CA ASP A 10 13.66 -15.22 6.71
C ASP A 10 13.36 -14.29 7.91
N GLY A 11 13.71 -13.01 7.81
CA GLY A 11 13.35 -11.97 8.80
C GLY A 11 14.51 -11.10 9.30
N ARG A 12 15.77 -11.45 9.03
CA ARG A 12 16.95 -10.60 9.39
C ARG A 12 17.61 -9.89 8.21
N ALA A 13 17.14 -10.11 6.97
CA ALA A 13 17.70 -9.48 5.78
C ALA A 13 17.16 -8.07 5.50
N ALA A 14 15.89 -7.80 5.84
CA ALA A 14 15.19 -6.57 5.44
C ALA A 14 15.80 -5.27 6.01
N ILE A 15 16.41 -5.32 7.19
CA ILE A 15 17.04 -4.14 7.82
C ILE A 15 18.30 -3.73 7.04
N ARG A 16 19.05 -4.70 6.48
CA ARG A 16 20.39 -4.48 5.89
C ARG A 16 20.39 -4.00 4.43
N MET A 17 19.21 -3.75 3.85
CA MET A 17 19.05 -3.26 2.47
C MET A 17 18.96 -1.73 2.41
N ALA A 18 18.29 -1.11 3.39
CA ALA A 18 18.17 0.35 3.46
C ALA A 18 19.54 1.01 3.72
N ASP A 19 20.41 0.33 4.47
CA ASP A 19 21.77 0.80 4.81
C ASP A 19 22.64 1.05 3.58
N TYR A 20 22.30 0.42 2.45
CA TYR A 20 23.07 0.51 1.22
C TYR A 20 22.70 1.74 0.38
N THR A 21 21.40 2.09 0.24
CA THR A 21 21.00 3.15 -0.71
C THR A 21 21.46 4.54 -0.28
N THR A 22 21.30 4.88 1.00
CA THR A 22 21.80 6.17 1.54
C THR A 22 23.33 6.25 1.45
N LEU A 23 24.02 5.12 1.65
CA LEU A 23 25.47 5.04 1.60
C LEU A 23 26.02 5.15 0.16
N GLU A 24 25.42 4.44 -0.79
CA GLU A 24 25.79 4.47 -2.20
C GLU A 24 25.67 5.88 -2.78
N THR A 25 24.57 6.61 -2.52
CA THR A 25 24.45 7.98 -3.04
C THR A 25 25.46 8.95 -2.40
N LEU A 26 25.83 8.79 -1.13
CA LEU A 26 26.90 9.59 -0.52
C LEU A 26 28.27 9.29 -1.15
N LEU A 27 28.54 8.02 -1.50
CA LEU A 27 29.74 7.62 -2.24
C LEU A 27 29.74 8.15 -3.68
N GLU A 28 28.59 8.15 -4.38
CA GLU A 28 28.43 8.75 -5.71
C GLU A 28 28.58 10.28 -5.69
N MET A 29 28.18 10.94 -4.60
CA MET A 29 28.42 12.37 -4.36
C MET A 29 29.89 12.67 -4.03
N GLY A 30 30.74 11.65 -3.84
CA GLY A 30 32.17 11.80 -3.60
C GLY A 30 32.57 11.95 -2.12
N PHE A 31 31.67 11.68 -1.17
CA PHE A 31 32.06 11.61 0.24
C PHE A 31 32.84 10.33 0.52
N ASP A 32 33.91 10.45 1.30
CA ASP A 32 34.74 9.30 1.68
C ASP A 32 33.96 8.26 2.48
N ARG A 33 34.24 6.98 2.22
CA ARG A 33 33.45 5.84 2.72
C ARG A 33 33.33 5.87 4.25
N ASN A 34 34.42 6.14 4.95
CA ASN A 34 34.45 6.20 6.41
C ASN A 34 33.48 7.28 6.93
N ARG A 35 33.48 8.46 6.30
CA ARG A 35 32.59 9.57 6.63
C ARG A 35 31.13 9.17 6.42
N ALA A 36 30.81 8.61 5.25
CA ALA A 36 29.46 8.20 4.90
C ALA A 36 28.91 7.08 5.80
N GLU A 37 29.73 6.08 6.15
CA GLU A 37 29.34 5.00 7.08
C GLU A 37 29.10 5.54 8.51
N LYS A 38 29.95 6.47 8.99
CA LYS A 38 29.78 7.17 10.29
C LYS A 38 28.46 7.99 10.30
N ALA A 39 28.17 8.71 9.21
CA ALA A 39 26.97 9.54 9.08
C ALA A 39 25.66 8.74 9.02
N VAL A 40 25.61 7.66 8.24
CA VAL A 40 24.42 6.78 8.15
C VAL A 40 24.15 6.09 9.49
N ALA A 41 25.20 5.70 10.22
CA ALA A 41 25.09 5.14 11.56
C ALA A 41 24.56 6.15 12.59
N HIS A 42 25.13 7.36 12.65
CA HIS A 42 24.69 8.40 13.61
C HIS A 42 23.27 8.91 13.35
N THR A 43 22.84 8.98 12.09
CA THR A 43 21.49 9.47 11.73
C THR A 43 20.42 8.38 11.76
N GLY A 44 20.79 7.13 12.06
CA GLY A 44 19.87 5.99 12.07
C GLY A 44 19.21 5.74 10.71
N ASN A 45 19.93 6.06 9.63
CA ASN A 45 19.49 5.90 8.24
C ASN A 45 18.13 6.57 7.91
N GLN A 46 17.92 7.79 8.41
CA GLN A 46 16.69 8.58 8.18
C GLN A 46 16.66 9.32 6.81
N GLY A 47 17.52 8.92 5.87
CA GLY A 47 17.64 9.50 4.53
C GLY A 47 18.88 10.38 4.32
N ILE A 48 19.22 10.59 3.05
CA ILE A 48 20.46 11.24 2.59
C ILE A 48 20.61 12.66 3.15
N GLU A 49 19.53 13.46 3.17
CA GLU A 49 19.55 14.84 3.64
C GLU A 49 20.09 14.94 5.08
N ARG A 50 19.63 14.07 5.99
CA ARG A 50 20.10 14.06 7.38
C ARG A 50 21.54 13.57 7.52
N ALA A 51 21.93 12.58 6.73
CA ALA A 51 23.32 12.11 6.70
C ALA A 51 24.26 13.21 6.17
N MET A 52 23.81 14.01 5.20
CA MET A 52 24.55 15.17 4.68
C MET A 52 24.61 16.33 5.68
N ASP A 53 23.52 16.63 6.40
CA ASP A 53 23.52 17.61 7.50
C ASP A 53 24.56 17.24 8.57
N TRP A 54 24.56 15.98 9.01
CA TRP A 54 25.53 15.48 9.99
C TRP A 54 26.97 15.55 9.47
N LEU A 55 27.20 15.21 8.20
CA LEU A 55 28.51 15.33 7.54
C LEU A 55 29.02 16.78 7.53
N MET A 56 28.16 17.75 7.20
CA MET A 56 28.53 19.17 7.16
C MET A 56 28.83 19.73 8.56
N GLU A 57 28.06 19.32 9.58
CA GLU A 57 28.27 19.80 10.95
C GLU A 57 29.57 19.27 11.60
N HIS A 58 30.06 18.11 11.15
CA HIS A 58 31.27 17.45 11.66
C HIS A 58 32.45 17.45 10.66
N GLU A 59 32.33 18.10 9.49
CA GLU A 59 33.30 18.00 8.37
C GLU A 59 34.76 18.36 8.76
N ASN A 60 34.91 19.17 9.80
CA ASN A 60 36.18 19.73 10.29
C ASN A 60 36.80 18.93 11.44
N ASP A 61 36.15 17.87 11.95
CA ASP A 61 36.74 17.02 12.99
C ASP A 61 37.83 16.12 12.38
N PRO A 62 39.08 16.12 12.91
CA PRO A 62 40.17 15.31 12.36
C PRO A 62 39.98 13.79 12.56
N ASP A 63 38.96 13.38 13.32
CA ASP A 63 38.56 11.99 13.60
C ASP A 63 37.56 11.43 12.56
N ILE A 64 37.08 12.25 11.61
CA ILE A 64 36.06 11.82 10.62
C ILE A 64 36.63 10.92 9.50
N ASP A 65 37.94 11.01 9.20
CA ASP A 65 38.57 10.20 8.17
C ASP A 65 39.07 8.83 8.65
N GLU A 66 39.16 8.59 9.96
CA GLU A 66 39.64 7.31 10.49
C GLU A 66 38.69 6.15 10.15
N GLN A 67 39.28 5.01 9.80
CA GLN A 67 38.55 3.86 9.28
C GLN A 67 37.79 3.17 10.41
N TYR A 68 36.45 3.14 10.34
CA TYR A 68 35.61 2.47 11.34
C TYR A 68 35.80 0.95 11.27
N VAL A 69 36.76 0.44 12.05
CA VAL A 69 37.00 -0.99 12.24
C VAL A 69 36.04 -1.50 13.32
N PRO A 70 35.00 -2.31 13.00
CA PRO A 70 34.15 -2.90 14.04
C PRO A 70 34.98 -3.87 14.90
N PRO A 71 35.09 -3.66 16.23
CA PRO A 71 36.00 -4.44 17.06
C PRO A 71 35.54 -5.89 17.21
N ALA A 72 36.37 -6.82 16.74
CA ALA A 72 36.11 -8.25 16.76
C ALA A 72 36.34 -8.89 18.16
N GLY A 73 35.42 -8.58 19.09
CA GLY A 73 35.24 -9.31 20.34
C GLY A 73 36.04 -8.81 21.56
N ASN A 74 35.31 -8.39 22.60
CA ASN A 74 35.75 -8.14 23.98
C ASN A 74 36.84 -7.04 24.17
N VAL A 75 36.67 -5.98 24.98
CA VAL A 75 35.81 -5.80 26.16
C VAL A 75 35.28 -4.37 26.30
N LEU A 76 34.04 -4.22 26.78
CA LEU A 76 33.58 -3.06 27.56
C LEU A 76 33.79 -3.38 29.05
N SER A 77 34.00 -2.42 29.97
CA SER A 77 34.22 -0.98 29.81
C SER A 77 34.92 -0.40 31.06
N SER A 78 35.80 0.58 30.85
CA SER A 78 36.07 1.70 31.77
C SER A 78 36.42 2.91 30.89
N THR A 79 35.96 4.14 31.14
CA THR A 79 35.16 4.64 32.27
C THR A 79 34.27 5.79 31.78
N GLU A 80 33.07 5.93 32.38
CA GLU A 80 32.25 7.17 32.60
C GLU A 80 32.17 8.27 31.50
N GLN A 81 31.05 8.95 31.23
CA GLN A 81 29.68 8.96 31.78
C GLN A 81 28.80 9.74 30.75
N GLN A 82 27.46 9.68 30.70
CA GLN A 82 26.47 8.99 31.53
C GLN A 82 25.25 8.65 30.65
N SER A 83 24.54 7.55 30.94
CA SER A 83 23.13 7.35 30.55
C SER A 83 22.45 6.48 31.62
N SER A 84 21.15 6.65 31.83
CA SER A 84 20.45 6.17 33.01
C SER A 84 20.16 4.66 32.96
N SER A 85 21.17 3.85 33.28
CA SER A 85 20.94 2.55 33.91
C SER A 85 20.25 2.79 35.25
N GLN A 86 18.92 2.74 35.29
CA GLN A 86 18.26 2.40 36.54
C GLN A 86 18.80 1.04 36.98
N PRO A 87 19.25 0.86 38.23
CA PRO A 87 19.37 -0.49 38.77
C PRO A 87 17.96 -1.12 38.71
N ASP A 88 17.87 -2.40 38.36
CA ASP A 88 16.64 -3.16 38.56
C ASP A 88 16.21 -2.95 40.03
N PRO A 89 14.98 -2.50 40.34
CA PRO A 89 14.64 -2.08 41.70
C PRO A 89 14.84 -3.21 42.72
N GLU A 90 14.61 -4.45 42.32
CA GLU A 90 14.85 -5.64 43.14
C GLU A 90 16.33 -5.90 43.48
N SER A 91 17.26 -5.33 42.72
CA SER A 91 18.71 -5.39 43.02
C SER A 91 19.11 -4.36 44.08
N ALA A 92 18.40 -3.22 44.15
CA ALA A 92 18.51 -2.28 45.26
C ALA A 92 17.84 -2.86 46.52
N GLU A 93 16.60 -3.37 46.41
CA GLU A 93 15.90 -4.05 47.52
C GLU A 93 16.70 -5.22 48.09
N PHE A 94 17.47 -5.94 47.26
CA PHE A 94 18.35 -7.01 47.76
C PHE A 94 19.55 -6.49 48.54
N ALA A 95 20.16 -5.38 48.10
CA ALA A 95 21.24 -4.74 48.85
C ALA A 95 20.72 -4.14 50.17
N GLU A 96 19.47 -3.67 50.19
CA GLU A 96 18.79 -3.13 51.36
C GLU A 96 18.43 -4.25 52.36
N GLU A 97 17.87 -5.39 51.92
CA GLU A 97 17.61 -6.57 52.76
C GLU A 97 18.92 -7.22 53.30
N LEU A 98 20.02 -7.17 52.53
CA LEU A 98 21.36 -7.55 53.01
C LEU A 98 21.87 -6.59 54.10
N ALA A 99 21.73 -5.29 53.89
CA ALA A 99 22.22 -4.27 54.82
C ALA A 99 21.43 -4.23 56.13
N GLU A 100 20.11 -4.47 56.11
CA GLU A 100 19.28 -4.54 57.32
C GLU A 100 19.57 -5.80 58.18
N LEU A 101 20.38 -6.75 57.68
CA LEU A 101 20.91 -7.89 58.45
C LEU A 101 22.29 -7.62 59.10
N GLU A 102 22.95 -6.47 58.86
CA GLU A 102 24.25 -6.11 59.43
C GLU A 102 24.15 -5.08 60.58
N ASP A 103 23.62 -5.48 61.75
CA ASP A 103 23.57 -4.60 62.94
C ASP A 103 24.96 -4.48 63.62
N PRO A 104 25.65 -3.32 63.54
CA PRO A 104 27.09 -3.24 63.77
C PRO A 104 27.43 -2.92 65.23
N LYS A 105 27.11 -3.82 66.17
CA LYS A 105 27.42 -3.60 67.61
C LYS A 105 27.73 -4.77 68.52
N GLN A 106 27.63 -6.02 68.08
CA GLN A 106 28.00 -7.17 68.91
C GLN A 106 29.05 -8.05 68.24
N ALA A 107 30.04 -8.49 69.03
CA ALA A 107 31.09 -9.40 68.58
C ALA A 107 30.53 -10.84 68.52
N MET A 108 29.63 -11.09 67.57
CA MET A 108 28.79 -12.30 67.54
C MET A 108 29.61 -13.58 67.56
N THR A 109 29.06 -14.57 68.25
CA THR A 109 29.62 -15.90 68.47
C THR A 109 29.70 -16.68 67.14
N GLU A 110 30.55 -17.70 67.06
CA GLU A 110 30.71 -18.51 65.83
C GLU A 110 29.44 -19.24 65.38
N GLU A 111 28.50 -19.45 66.30
CA GLU A 111 27.20 -20.08 66.06
C GLU A 111 26.22 -19.12 65.39
N GLU A 112 26.06 -17.90 65.92
CA GLU A 112 25.20 -16.86 65.36
C GLU A 112 25.64 -16.45 63.95
N LYS A 113 26.96 -16.36 63.71
CA LYS A 113 27.51 -16.09 62.37
C LYS A 113 27.18 -17.18 61.36
N LYS A 114 27.07 -18.45 61.78
CA LYS A 114 26.61 -19.54 60.91
C LYS A 114 25.13 -19.43 60.59
N GLU A 115 24.29 -19.00 61.54
CA GLU A 115 22.88 -18.74 61.27
C GLU A 115 22.68 -17.55 60.32
N GLN A 116 23.45 -16.47 60.51
CA GLN A 116 23.43 -15.28 59.65
C GLN A 116 23.85 -15.63 58.21
N ILE A 117 24.96 -16.37 58.03
CA ILE A 117 25.39 -16.89 56.72
C ILE A 117 24.33 -17.80 56.11
N LYS A 118 23.78 -18.75 56.87
CA LYS A 118 22.75 -19.69 56.37
C LYS A 118 21.47 -18.96 55.93
N ARG A 119 21.07 -17.89 56.63
CA ARG A 119 19.95 -17.03 56.24
C ARG A 119 20.25 -16.27 54.94
N LEU A 120 21.47 -15.79 54.77
CA LEU A 120 21.97 -15.16 53.54
C LEU A 120 22.00 -16.13 52.35
N GLU A 121 22.45 -17.38 52.57
CA GLU A 121 22.43 -18.46 51.58
C GLU A 121 21.00 -18.84 51.17
N GLU A 122 20.07 -18.89 52.12
CA GLU A 122 18.66 -19.18 51.85
C GLU A 122 17.97 -18.05 51.08
N LEU A 123 18.22 -16.78 51.45
CA LEU A 123 17.77 -15.60 50.69
C LEU A 123 18.35 -15.59 49.26
N MET A 124 19.65 -15.83 49.11
CA MET A 124 20.29 -15.97 47.79
C MET A 124 19.65 -17.09 46.95
N ARG A 125 19.33 -18.24 47.57
CA ARG A 125 18.66 -19.35 46.87
C ARG A 125 17.26 -18.97 46.42
N VAL A 126 16.45 -18.36 47.30
CA VAL A 126 15.08 -17.92 46.96
C VAL A 126 15.11 -16.89 45.83
N LYS A 127 15.95 -15.85 45.93
CA LYS A 127 16.01 -14.80 44.90
C LYS A 127 16.56 -15.29 43.57
N GLN A 128 17.48 -16.26 43.55
CA GLN A 128 17.91 -16.93 42.31
C GLN A 128 16.80 -17.80 41.70
N GLU A 129 16.01 -18.50 42.50
CA GLU A 129 14.89 -19.31 42.03
C GLU A 129 13.74 -18.44 41.47
N GLU A 130 13.40 -17.36 42.18
CA GLU A 130 12.45 -16.34 41.74
C GLU A 130 12.88 -15.67 40.42
N ARG A 131 14.13 -15.18 40.34
CA ARG A 131 14.69 -14.59 39.12
C ARG A 131 14.64 -15.57 37.94
N ARG A 132 14.93 -16.85 38.19
CA ARG A 132 14.86 -17.92 37.18
C ARG A 132 13.42 -18.27 36.78
N GLU A 133 12.43 -18.09 37.65
CA GLU A 133 11.02 -18.21 37.28
C GLU A 133 10.55 -17.02 36.45
N ARG A 134 10.93 -15.80 36.83
CA ARG A 134 10.69 -14.56 36.08
C ARG A 134 11.23 -14.63 34.65
N GLU A 135 12.49 -15.03 34.48
CA GLU A 135 13.12 -15.22 33.16
C GLU A 135 12.35 -16.22 32.27
N ARG A 136 11.82 -17.32 32.84
CA ARG A 136 10.96 -18.27 32.12
C ARG A 136 9.61 -17.66 31.75
N GLN A 137 8.99 -16.88 32.65
CA GLN A 137 7.72 -16.22 32.39
C GLN A 137 7.87 -15.18 31.27
N GLU A 138 8.93 -14.38 31.29
CA GLU A 138 9.29 -13.43 30.23
C GLU A 138 9.57 -14.11 28.89
N GLU A 139 10.32 -15.22 28.85
CA GLU A 139 10.58 -15.96 27.61
C GLU A 139 9.29 -16.53 27.01
N VAL A 140 8.44 -17.11 27.86
CA VAL A 140 7.11 -17.62 27.47
C VAL A 140 6.19 -16.48 27.01
N GLU A 141 6.24 -15.29 27.64
CA GLU A 141 5.48 -14.14 27.16
C GLU A 141 6.02 -13.60 25.84
N ARG A 142 7.34 -13.49 25.67
CA ARG A 142 7.99 -13.00 24.45
C ARG A 142 7.62 -13.87 23.24
N GLU A 143 7.63 -15.19 23.38
CA GLU A 143 7.16 -16.12 22.33
C GLU A 143 5.63 -16.09 22.15
N LYS A 144 4.83 -15.86 23.20
CA LYS A 144 3.38 -15.58 23.05
C LYS A 144 3.12 -14.30 22.25
N GLN A 145 3.83 -13.21 22.55
CA GLN A 145 3.71 -11.93 21.84
C GLN A 145 4.14 -12.09 20.38
N ARG A 146 5.25 -12.77 20.10
CA ARG A 146 5.73 -13.07 18.73
C ARG A 146 4.74 -13.94 17.93
N ARG A 147 4.00 -14.83 18.57
CA ARG A 147 2.88 -15.58 17.94
C ARG A 147 1.67 -14.68 17.72
N LYS A 148 1.29 -13.89 18.73
CA LYS A 148 0.14 -12.97 18.69
C LYS A 148 0.28 -11.94 17.57
N GLN A 149 1.41 -11.24 17.48
CA GLN A 149 1.69 -10.23 16.44
C GLN A 149 1.57 -10.80 15.02
N GLY A 150 2.10 -12.01 14.77
CA GLY A 150 1.95 -12.68 13.48
C GLY A 150 0.50 -13.05 13.15
N GLN A 151 -0.25 -13.55 14.13
CA GLN A 151 -1.67 -13.86 13.98
C GLN A 151 -2.53 -12.59 13.80
N GLU A 152 -2.17 -11.50 14.48
CA GLU A 152 -2.84 -10.20 14.44
C GLU A 152 -2.64 -9.53 13.07
N LEU A 153 -1.43 -9.58 12.49
CA LEU A 153 -1.17 -9.13 11.12
C LEU A 153 -2.02 -9.90 10.08
N GLN A 154 -2.18 -11.21 10.26
CA GLN A 154 -3.03 -12.04 9.40
C GLN A 154 -4.52 -11.68 9.56
N GLN A 155 -5.00 -11.46 10.79
CA GLN A 155 -6.38 -11.03 11.06
C GLN A 155 -6.67 -9.63 10.50
N VAL A 156 -5.74 -8.67 10.62
CA VAL A 156 -5.87 -7.32 10.04
C VAL A 156 -6.05 -7.40 8.53
N ARG A 157 -5.24 -8.20 7.83
CA ARG A 157 -5.36 -8.39 6.38
C ARG A 157 -6.69 -9.01 5.97
N GLN A 158 -7.14 -10.05 6.69
CA GLN A 158 -8.42 -10.69 6.39
C GLN A 158 -9.60 -9.75 6.66
N LYS A 159 -9.60 -9.06 7.81
CA LYS A 159 -10.65 -8.11 8.18
C LYS A 159 -10.80 -6.96 7.17
N LEU A 160 -9.69 -6.45 6.63
CA LEU A 160 -9.73 -5.42 5.60
C LEU A 160 -10.48 -5.90 4.33
N GLN A 161 -10.20 -7.13 3.88
CA GLN A 161 -10.88 -7.74 2.73
C GLN A 161 -12.39 -8.01 3.01
N ASP A 162 -12.72 -8.44 4.23
CA ASP A 162 -14.11 -8.64 4.66
C ASP A 162 -14.89 -7.32 4.75
N ASP A 163 -14.29 -6.26 5.30
CA ASP A 163 -14.93 -4.92 5.40
C ASP A 163 -15.03 -4.23 4.01
N GLU A 164 -14.08 -4.43 3.08
CA GLU A 164 -14.21 -4.02 1.66
C GLU A 164 -15.39 -4.74 0.98
N MET A 165 -15.46 -6.07 1.10
CA MET A 165 -16.52 -6.87 0.48
C MET A 165 -17.91 -6.49 1.05
N LYS A 166 -17.98 -6.23 2.36
CA LYS A 166 -19.17 -5.76 3.06
C LYS A 166 -19.61 -4.37 2.60
N GLN A 167 -18.69 -3.41 2.46
CA GLN A 167 -19.01 -2.09 1.92
C GLN A 167 -19.54 -2.16 0.48
N LEU A 168 -18.92 -2.98 -0.39
CA LEU A 168 -19.41 -3.20 -1.75
C LEU A 168 -20.82 -3.84 -1.77
N ALA A 169 -21.10 -4.76 -0.85
CA ALA A 169 -22.42 -5.37 -0.69
C ALA A 169 -23.46 -4.37 -0.15
N GLU A 170 -23.06 -3.45 0.74
CA GLU A 170 -23.92 -2.41 1.29
C GLU A 170 -24.24 -1.31 0.26
N GLN A 171 -23.25 -0.82 -0.50
CA GLN A 171 -23.45 0.08 -1.63
C GLN A 171 -24.46 -0.51 -2.63
N ARG A 172 -24.25 -1.77 -3.06
CA ARG A 172 -25.18 -2.49 -3.95
C ARG A 172 -26.58 -2.72 -3.37
N ARG A 173 -26.77 -2.65 -2.05
CA ARG A 173 -28.10 -2.64 -1.41
C ARG A 173 -28.70 -1.23 -1.40
N ARG A 174 -27.89 -0.23 -1.07
CA ARG A 174 -28.27 1.18 -1.01
C ARG A 174 -28.70 1.71 -2.38
N GLU A 175 -27.91 1.49 -3.43
CA GLU A 175 -28.24 1.82 -4.83
C GLU A 175 -29.60 1.24 -5.24
N LYS A 176 -29.88 -0.02 -4.89
CA LYS A 176 -31.16 -0.67 -5.19
C LYS A 176 -32.35 -0.08 -4.41
N MET A 177 -32.12 0.45 -3.21
CA MET A 177 -33.15 1.18 -2.48
C MET A 177 -33.38 2.58 -3.06
N GLU A 178 -32.30 3.30 -3.41
CA GLU A 178 -32.37 4.64 -4.00
C GLU A 178 -32.99 4.61 -5.41
N ASP A 179 -32.65 3.63 -6.25
CA ASP A 179 -33.31 3.34 -7.54
C ASP A 179 -34.80 2.99 -7.38
N ARG A 180 -35.15 2.15 -6.38
CA ARG A 180 -36.55 1.82 -6.07
C ARG A 180 -37.35 3.05 -5.65
N LEU A 181 -36.76 3.92 -4.82
CA LEU A 181 -37.36 5.18 -4.38
C LEU A 181 -37.48 6.18 -5.55
N ALA A 182 -36.48 6.27 -6.42
CA ALA A 182 -36.52 7.09 -7.62
C ALA A 182 -37.64 6.63 -8.58
N LYS A 183 -37.75 5.32 -8.82
CA LYS A 183 -38.83 4.71 -9.63
C LYS A 183 -40.21 4.92 -9.02
N GLN A 184 -40.35 4.84 -7.69
CA GLN A 184 -41.59 5.20 -7.00
C GLN A 184 -41.93 6.69 -7.19
N ARG A 185 -40.98 7.60 -7.00
CA ARG A 185 -41.15 9.05 -7.15
C ARG A 185 -41.52 9.47 -8.59
N VAL A 186 -40.96 8.79 -9.59
CA VAL A 186 -41.34 8.97 -11.01
C VAL A 186 -42.75 8.42 -11.26
N LYS A 187 -43.08 7.23 -10.76
CA LYS A 187 -44.43 6.64 -10.87
C LYS A 187 -45.51 7.52 -10.22
N GLU A 188 -45.21 8.12 -9.07
CA GLU A 188 -46.10 9.05 -8.37
C GLU A 188 -46.32 10.35 -9.16
N LYS A 189 -45.25 10.95 -9.72
CA LYS A 189 -45.37 12.11 -10.62
C LYS A 189 -46.25 11.81 -11.85
N ILE A 190 -46.07 10.64 -12.46
CA ILE A 190 -46.88 10.20 -13.62
C ILE A 190 -48.34 9.96 -13.22
N ALA A 191 -48.59 9.38 -12.04
CA ALA A 191 -49.94 9.21 -11.51
C ALA A 191 -50.64 10.57 -11.30
N ARG A 192 -49.95 11.53 -10.68
CA ARG A 192 -50.45 12.89 -10.44
C ARG A 192 -50.75 13.66 -11.73
N ASP A 193 -49.84 13.65 -12.71
CA ASP A 193 -50.05 14.30 -14.01
C ASP A 193 -51.19 13.63 -14.82
N ARG A 194 -51.34 12.31 -14.71
CA ARG A 194 -52.47 11.57 -15.28
C ARG A 194 -53.80 11.94 -14.62
N GLU A 195 -53.84 12.03 -13.29
CA GLU A 195 -55.03 12.43 -12.53
C GLU A 195 -55.40 13.89 -12.82
N GLU A 196 -54.44 14.80 -12.83
CA GLU A 196 -54.68 16.22 -13.15
C GLU A 196 -55.19 16.40 -14.58
N ARG A 197 -54.61 15.68 -15.56
CA ARG A 197 -55.12 15.67 -16.94
C ARG A 197 -56.51 15.05 -17.04
N ALA A 198 -56.79 13.96 -16.34
CA ALA A 198 -58.14 13.38 -16.29
C ALA A 198 -59.15 14.38 -15.73
N ARG A 199 -58.81 15.08 -14.64
CA ARG A 199 -59.68 16.09 -14.00
C ARG A 199 -59.84 17.38 -14.81
N LYS A 200 -58.88 17.71 -15.70
CA LYS A 200 -58.95 18.86 -16.62
C LYS A 200 -59.63 18.53 -17.95
N PHE A 201 -59.52 17.30 -18.46
CA PHE A 201 -59.97 16.94 -19.80
C PHE A 201 -61.26 16.07 -19.82
N GLY A 202 -61.66 15.49 -18.69
CA GLY A 202 -62.92 14.74 -18.53
C GLY A 202 -64.19 15.61 -18.46
N GLY A 203 -64.17 16.82 -19.03
CA GLY A 203 -65.19 17.86 -18.86
C GLY A 203 -65.49 18.68 -20.12
N GLY A 204 -65.20 18.15 -21.33
CA GLY A 204 -65.49 18.79 -22.61
C GLY A 204 -65.76 17.75 -23.70
N SER A 205 -66.58 18.09 -24.71
CA SER A 205 -67.17 17.11 -25.65
C SER A 205 -66.94 17.45 -27.13
N SER A 206 -67.20 16.45 -27.98
CA SER A 206 -67.57 16.48 -29.41
C SER A 206 -66.54 16.83 -30.50
N SER A 207 -66.42 15.90 -31.47
CA SER A 207 -66.15 16.08 -32.92
C SER A 207 -64.84 16.78 -33.37
N THR A 208 -64.22 16.46 -34.52
CA THR A 208 -64.75 15.92 -35.80
C THR A 208 -63.79 14.88 -36.42
N ALA A 209 -64.23 14.12 -37.42
CA ALA A 209 -63.45 13.06 -38.08
C ALA A 209 -63.55 13.07 -39.62
N LEU A 210 -62.64 12.31 -40.26
CA LEU A 210 -62.60 11.87 -41.68
C LEU A 210 -62.20 12.89 -42.77
N THR A 211 -61.15 12.56 -43.55
CA THR A 211 -61.17 12.47 -45.04
C THR A 211 -59.92 11.75 -45.58
N SER A 212 -60.12 10.75 -46.46
CA SER A 212 -59.14 10.16 -47.43
C SER A 212 -59.93 9.24 -48.39
N PRO A 213 -59.50 9.02 -49.66
CA PRO A 213 -58.68 7.82 -50.00
C PRO A 213 -57.79 7.93 -51.29
N SER A 214 -57.11 6.83 -51.65
CA SER A 214 -56.52 6.49 -52.99
C SER A 214 -55.28 7.28 -53.47
N SER A 215 -54.30 6.76 -54.24
CA SER A 215 -53.97 5.43 -54.83
C SER A 215 -52.59 5.54 -55.57
N GLU A 216 -51.73 4.54 -55.87
CA GLU A 216 -51.63 3.09 -55.58
C GLU A 216 -50.22 2.51 -55.90
N ALA A 217 -49.96 1.23 -55.55
CA ALA A 217 -48.95 0.27 -56.07
C ALA A 217 -47.41 0.50 -55.95
N THR A 218 -46.69 -0.62 -55.83
CA THR A 218 -45.23 -0.84 -55.61
C THR A 218 -44.51 -1.36 -56.89
N PRO A 219 -43.18 -1.67 -56.94
CA PRO A 219 -42.13 -1.74 -55.89
C PRO A 219 -40.73 -1.13 -56.19
N GLN A 220 -39.96 -0.80 -55.14
CA GLN A 220 -38.61 -1.33 -54.83
C GLN A 220 -37.97 -0.55 -53.65
N SER A 221 -37.05 -1.19 -52.92
CA SER A 221 -36.34 -0.63 -51.76
C SER A 221 -34.85 -0.37 -52.07
N PRO A 222 -34.24 0.62 -51.40
CA PRO A 222 -33.24 0.29 -50.37
C PRO A 222 -33.76 0.54 -48.94
N PRO A 223 -33.19 -0.13 -47.91
CA PRO A 223 -33.55 0.11 -46.51
C PRO A 223 -32.84 1.34 -45.96
N GLU A 224 -33.46 2.51 -46.08
CA GLU A 224 -32.95 3.74 -45.45
C GLU A 224 -33.19 3.69 -43.93
N ASN A 225 -32.17 3.26 -43.19
CA ASN A 225 -32.23 2.97 -41.76
C ASN A 225 -32.21 4.24 -40.87
N GLN A 226 -33.15 5.16 -41.12
CA GLN A 226 -33.39 6.35 -40.28
C GLN A 226 -34.23 6.00 -39.05
N GLY A 227 -33.67 5.18 -38.15
CA GLY A 227 -34.15 5.12 -36.77
C GLY A 227 -33.91 6.46 -36.05
N PRO A 228 -34.60 6.74 -34.92
CA PRO A 228 -34.29 7.90 -34.09
C PRO A 228 -32.79 7.92 -33.75
N PRO A 229 -32.14 9.10 -33.69
CA PRO A 229 -30.70 9.19 -33.47
C PRO A 229 -30.33 8.45 -32.18
N PRO A 230 -29.33 7.55 -32.20
CA PRO A 230 -29.04 6.69 -31.07
C PRO A 230 -28.71 7.54 -29.84
N ALA A 231 -29.52 7.40 -28.79
CA ALA A 231 -29.29 8.08 -27.53
C ALA A 231 -27.86 7.80 -27.06
N LYS A 232 -27.13 8.87 -26.71
CA LYS A 232 -25.72 8.78 -26.28
C LYS A 232 -25.64 7.82 -25.09
N LYS A 233 -25.17 6.60 -25.34
CA LYS A 233 -24.76 5.68 -24.28
C LYS A 233 -23.39 6.11 -23.81
N ASP A 234 -23.28 6.43 -22.53
CA ASP A 234 -22.00 6.42 -21.85
C ASP A 234 -21.49 4.98 -21.78
N TYR A 235 -20.26 4.76 -22.25
CA TYR A 235 -19.57 3.48 -22.18
C TYR A 235 -18.34 3.65 -21.29
N ASP A 236 -18.24 2.86 -20.24
CA ASP A 236 -17.12 2.92 -19.28
C ASP A 236 -15.93 2.04 -19.68
N GLU A 237 -16.04 1.38 -20.83
CA GLU A 237 -15.01 0.53 -21.44
C GLU A 237 -14.79 0.92 -22.91
N CYS A 238 -13.57 0.71 -23.39
CA CYS A 238 -13.08 1.09 -24.70
C CYS A 238 -12.33 -0.08 -25.36
N ARG A 239 -12.84 -0.61 -26.48
CA ARG A 239 -12.13 -1.65 -27.24
C ARG A 239 -11.19 -1.00 -28.26
N ILE A 240 -9.89 -1.04 -28.01
CA ILE A 240 -8.89 -0.57 -28.96
C ILE A 240 -8.36 -1.75 -29.78
N GLN A 241 -8.29 -1.57 -31.10
CA GLN A 241 -7.48 -2.38 -31.99
C GLN A 241 -6.28 -1.55 -32.44
N VAL A 242 -5.06 -2.02 -32.16
CA VAL A 242 -3.82 -1.39 -32.66
C VAL A 242 -3.27 -2.23 -33.80
N ARG A 243 -3.04 -1.61 -34.96
CA ARG A 243 -2.33 -2.22 -36.09
C ARG A 243 -0.84 -1.94 -35.96
N LEU A 244 -0.05 -3.01 -35.91
CA LEU A 244 1.42 -2.96 -35.82
C LEU A 244 2.05 -2.84 -37.21
N MET A 245 3.34 -2.48 -37.26
CA MET A 245 4.08 -2.25 -38.51
C MET A 245 4.42 -3.55 -39.28
N ASP A 246 4.43 -4.69 -38.59
CA ASP A 246 4.49 -6.04 -39.20
C ASP A 246 3.19 -6.46 -39.91
N GLY A 247 2.12 -5.65 -39.80
CA GLY A 247 0.80 -5.92 -40.33
C GLY A 247 -0.11 -6.74 -39.40
N SER A 248 0.38 -7.16 -38.23
CA SER A 248 -0.44 -7.81 -37.21
C SER A 248 -1.33 -6.79 -36.47
N ALA A 249 -2.24 -7.29 -35.62
CA ALA A 249 -3.16 -6.44 -34.88
C ALA A 249 -3.35 -6.91 -33.44
N LEU A 250 -2.96 -6.06 -32.49
CA LEU A 250 -3.26 -6.22 -31.08
C LEU A 250 -4.69 -5.74 -30.80
N MET A 251 -5.42 -6.44 -29.93
CA MET A 251 -6.77 -6.06 -29.50
C MET A 251 -6.88 -6.14 -27.99
N ALA A 252 -7.27 -5.04 -27.35
CA ALA A 252 -7.45 -4.94 -25.90
C ALA A 252 -8.69 -4.14 -25.53
N VAL A 253 -9.11 -4.27 -24.27
CA VAL A 253 -10.21 -3.50 -23.69
C VAL A 253 -9.66 -2.72 -22.50
N PHE A 254 -9.75 -1.41 -22.59
CA PHE A 254 -9.29 -0.42 -21.61
C PHE A 254 -10.51 0.23 -20.94
N LYS A 255 -10.34 0.92 -19.81
CA LYS A 255 -11.41 1.73 -19.20
C LYS A 255 -11.52 3.09 -19.88
N ALA A 256 -12.72 3.66 -19.89
CA ALA A 256 -12.97 4.94 -20.57
C ALA A 256 -12.20 6.12 -19.97
N GLN A 257 -11.88 6.06 -18.67
CA GLN A 257 -11.08 7.05 -17.95
C GLN A 257 -9.57 6.71 -17.90
N GLU A 258 -9.13 5.65 -18.58
CA GLU A 258 -7.73 5.24 -18.64
C GLU A 258 -6.96 6.15 -19.62
N PRO A 259 -5.71 6.56 -19.32
CA PRO A 259 -4.93 7.43 -20.19
C PRO A 259 -4.45 6.71 -21.46
N LEU A 260 -4.30 7.41 -22.58
CA LEU A 260 -3.77 6.85 -23.83
C LEU A 260 -2.37 6.22 -23.65
N ALA A 261 -1.57 6.71 -22.69
CA ALA A 261 -0.30 6.11 -22.27
C ALA A 261 -0.41 4.60 -21.98
N ALA A 262 -1.53 4.12 -21.41
CA ALA A 262 -1.74 2.69 -21.15
C ALA A 262 -1.77 1.87 -22.45
N VAL A 263 -2.30 2.43 -23.53
CA VAL A 263 -2.28 1.81 -24.86
C VAL A 263 -0.86 1.77 -25.42
N ARG A 264 -0.07 2.85 -25.25
CA ARG A 264 1.36 2.88 -25.65
C ARG A 264 2.16 1.80 -24.92
N VAL A 265 1.99 1.67 -23.60
CA VAL A 265 2.67 0.64 -22.78
C VAL A 265 2.21 -0.77 -23.18
N TYR A 266 0.92 -0.99 -23.40
CA TYR A 266 0.41 -2.29 -23.87
C TYR A 266 1.00 -2.69 -25.23
N VAL A 267 1.11 -1.74 -26.17
CA VAL A 267 1.79 -1.97 -27.46
C VAL A 267 3.26 -2.30 -27.25
N GLN A 268 3.97 -1.54 -26.41
CA GLN A 268 5.40 -1.75 -26.14
C GLN A 268 5.69 -3.10 -25.44
N MET A 269 4.80 -3.58 -24.58
CA MET A 269 4.98 -4.88 -23.90
C MET A 269 4.59 -6.08 -24.77
N ASN A 270 3.72 -5.89 -25.76
CA ASN A 270 3.26 -6.95 -26.67
C ASN A 270 3.96 -6.93 -28.04
N SER A 271 4.85 -5.97 -28.31
CA SER A 271 5.65 -5.88 -29.54
C SER A 271 7.12 -6.17 -29.24
N SER A 272 7.80 -6.91 -30.12
CA SER A 272 9.23 -7.21 -29.98
C SER A 272 10.17 -6.05 -30.33
N GLU A 273 9.63 -4.97 -30.88
CA GLU A 273 10.38 -3.76 -31.25
C GLU A 273 10.27 -2.71 -30.14
N GLY A 274 11.33 -2.58 -29.32
CA GLY A 274 11.49 -1.51 -28.35
C GLY A 274 11.85 -0.16 -28.98
N GLU A 275 11.26 0.16 -30.13
CA GLU A 275 11.58 1.35 -30.93
C GLU A 275 10.58 2.50 -30.67
N ASP A 276 11.01 3.74 -30.88
CA ASP A 276 10.21 4.92 -30.56
C ASP A 276 9.14 5.17 -31.64
N PHE A 277 7.89 4.80 -31.34
CA PHE A 277 6.75 4.89 -32.26
C PHE A 277 5.72 5.95 -31.88
N THR A 278 4.93 6.37 -32.88
CA THR A 278 3.81 7.29 -32.73
C THR A 278 2.49 6.58 -33.02
N LEU A 279 1.46 6.81 -32.19
CA LEU A 279 0.11 6.31 -32.44
C LEU A 279 -0.69 7.29 -33.31
N LEU A 280 -1.44 6.78 -34.28
CA LEU A 280 -2.39 7.59 -35.05
C LEU A 280 -3.74 6.88 -35.25
N SER A 281 -4.83 7.66 -35.20
CA SER A 281 -6.15 7.25 -35.70
C SER A 281 -6.17 7.41 -37.22
N PRO A 282 -6.66 6.44 -38.01
CA PRO A 282 -6.69 6.53 -39.47
C PRO A 282 -7.87 7.36 -39.99
N TYR A 283 -9.02 7.36 -39.30
CA TYR A 283 -10.21 8.13 -39.68
C TYR A 283 -11.01 8.58 -38.45
N PRO A 284 -11.24 9.90 -38.24
CA PRO A 284 -10.52 11.00 -38.90
C PRO A 284 -9.02 10.90 -38.60
N ARG A 285 -8.16 11.32 -39.55
CA ARG A 285 -6.71 11.15 -39.39
C ARG A 285 -6.16 12.10 -38.31
N ARG A 286 -5.84 11.55 -37.14
CA ARG A 286 -5.23 12.26 -36.00
C ARG A 286 -3.96 11.53 -35.56
N VAL A 287 -2.86 12.26 -35.48
CA VAL A 287 -1.63 11.81 -34.84
C VAL A 287 -1.70 12.21 -33.36
N TYR A 288 -1.34 11.31 -32.45
CA TYR A 288 -1.33 11.59 -31.02
C TYR A 288 0.06 11.99 -30.55
N THR A 289 0.14 13.10 -29.83
CA THR A 289 1.38 13.63 -29.23
C THR A 289 1.56 13.15 -27.80
N ASP A 290 2.71 13.38 -27.17
CA ASP A 290 2.91 13.07 -25.75
C ASP A 290 1.90 13.83 -24.85
N LEU A 291 1.51 15.06 -25.23
CA LEU A 291 0.39 15.83 -24.63
C LEU A 291 -1.00 15.20 -24.80
N ASP A 292 -1.15 14.17 -25.63
CA ASP A 292 -2.37 13.36 -25.71
C ASP A 292 -2.25 12.04 -24.95
N MET A 293 -1.05 11.61 -24.55
CA MET A 293 -0.82 10.37 -23.80
C MET A 293 -1.40 10.44 -22.39
N GLU A 294 -1.39 11.63 -21.78
CA GLU A 294 -1.95 11.91 -20.45
C GLU A 294 -3.48 11.92 -20.43
N LYS A 295 -4.14 12.10 -21.59
CA LYS A 295 -5.61 12.30 -21.67
C LYS A 295 -6.36 10.96 -21.64
N PRO A 296 -7.54 10.91 -21.00
CA PRO A 296 -8.34 9.69 -20.94
C PRO A 296 -8.95 9.35 -22.31
N LEU A 297 -9.11 8.06 -22.61
CA LEU A 297 -9.68 7.57 -23.87
C LEU A 297 -11.07 8.15 -24.20
N ARG A 298 -11.86 8.53 -23.19
CA ARG A 298 -13.16 9.23 -23.33
C ARG A 298 -13.01 10.64 -23.90
N GLU A 299 -12.04 11.43 -23.43
CA GLU A 299 -11.80 12.80 -23.91
C GLU A 299 -11.25 12.79 -25.35
N LEU A 300 -10.41 11.79 -25.66
CA LEU A 300 -9.84 11.61 -27.00
C LEU A 300 -10.86 11.13 -28.05
N GLY A 301 -12.08 10.78 -27.65
CA GLY A 301 -13.14 10.29 -28.53
C GLY A 301 -12.94 8.86 -29.01
N LEU A 302 -12.14 8.05 -28.30
CA LEU A 302 -11.82 6.67 -28.67
C LEU A 302 -12.87 5.65 -28.16
N VAL A 303 -13.65 6.05 -27.16
CA VAL A 303 -14.78 5.30 -26.59
C VAL A 303 -15.97 5.31 -27.56
N PRO A 304 -16.67 4.18 -27.82
CA PRO A 304 -16.52 2.86 -27.19
C PRO A 304 -15.54 1.91 -27.89
N SER A 305 -15.08 2.22 -29.10
CA SER A 305 -14.08 1.44 -29.81
C SER A 305 -13.41 2.26 -30.89
N ALA A 306 -12.09 2.09 -31.02
CA ALA A 306 -11.29 2.78 -32.02
C ALA A 306 -10.21 1.87 -32.60
N VAL A 307 -9.77 2.21 -33.82
CA VAL A 307 -8.62 1.59 -34.47
C VAL A 307 -7.48 2.59 -34.45
N LEU A 308 -6.33 2.18 -33.90
CA LEU A 308 -5.07 2.93 -33.97
C LEU A 308 -4.09 2.20 -34.89
N VAL A 309 -3.15 2.95 -35.43
CA VAL A 309 -2.03 2.45 -36.25
C VAL A 309 -0.74 2.91 -35.60
N VAL A 310 0.22 2.00 -35.47
CA VAL A 310 1.61 2.32 -35.13
C VAL A 310 2.32 2.84 -36.38
N ALA A 311 2.91 4.03 -36.27
CA ALA A 311 3.82 4.56 -37.26
C ALA A 311 5.18 4.86 -36.61
N LYS A 312 6.26 4.59 -37.35
CA LYS A 312 7.61 5.06 -36.96
C LYS A 312 7.59 6.59 -36.82
N LYS A 313 8.31 7.08 -35.82
CA LYS A 313 8.50 8.51 -35.53
C LYS A 313 9.46 9.17 -36.53
#